data_AF-A0A1D2WF65-F1
#
_entry.id   AF-A0A1D2WF65-F1
#
_cell.length_a   1.000
_cell.length_b   1.000
_cell.length_c   1.000
_cell.angle_alpha   90.00
_cell.angle_beta   90.00
_cell.angle_gamma   90.00
#
_symmetry.space_group_name_H-M   'P 1'
#
loop_
_entity.id
_entity.type
_entity.pdbx_description
1 polymer ?
#
loop_
_entity_poly.entity_id
_entity_poly.type
_entity_poly.pdbx_seq_one_letter_code
_entity_poly.pdbx_strand_id
1 'polypeptide(L)'
;MEKEVYKKQYLDKLGFIPYHGTLNIKLSNNITLNLDNLHDKLKRIHGNGSFGDVLFLEAYLSTIDEKITKKGAILFPVKTVYDTDTLEYVSSEKLRDTLNLKDGDKVIIKIEK
;
A
#
# COMPACT_ATOMS: atom_id res chain seq x y z
N MET A 1 -5.63 8.27 7.48
CA MET A 1 -4.35 8.64 6.82
C MET A 1 -4.03 10.13 6.84
N GLU A 2 -4.80 10.96 7.53
CA GLU A 2 -4.55 12.40 7.73
C GLU A 2 -3.57 12.72 8.87
N LYS A 3 -2.70 11.78 9.25
CA LYS A 3 -1.76 12.08 10.33
C LYS A 3 -0.67 12.98 9.76
N GLU A 4 -0.68 14.25 10.14
CA GLU A 4 0.31 15.27 9.73
C GLU A 4 1.76 14.77 9.90
N VAL A 5 2.01 13.91 10.89
CA VAL A 5 3.31 13.24 11.13
C VAL A 5 3.87 12.49 9.90
N TYR A 6 3.01 11.95 9.04
CA TYR A 6 3.43 11.19 7.86
C TYR A 6 3.29 11.98 6.57
N LYS A 7 2.43 13.00 6.53
CA LYS A 7 2.01 13.69 5.30
C LYS A 7 3.19 14.23 4.48
N LYS A 8 4.13 14.91 5.14
CA LYS A 8 5.35 15.42 4.49
C LYS A 8 6.21 14.27 3.95
N GLN A 9 6.39 13.21 4.74
CA GLN A 9 7.19 12.05 4.31
C GLN A 9 6.55 11.27 3.17
N TYR A 10 5.22 11.19 3.13
CA TYR A 10 4.51 10.63 1.98
C TYR A 10 4.79 11.44 0.72
N LEU A 11 4.63 12.77 0.78
CA LEU A 11 4.92 13.62 -0.37
C LEU A 11 6.40 13.51 -0.81
N ASP A 12 7.33 13.55 0.14
CA ASP A 12 8.78 13.52 -0.14
C ASP A 12 9.25 12.14 -0.66
N LYS A 13 8.69 11.03 -0.15
CA LYS A 13 9.20 9.67 -0.43
C LYS A 13 8.35 8.88 -1.44
N LEU A 14 7.05 9.13 -1.53
CA LEU A 14 6.13 8.52 -2.52
C LEU A 14 5.81 9.45 -3.70
N GLY A 15 6.04 10.76 -3.56
CA GLY A 15 5.66 11.76 -4.57
C GLY A 15 4.18 12.15 -4.53
N PHE A 16 3.40 11.67 -3.56
CA PHE A 16 1.99 12.03 -3.40
C PHE A 16 1.52 11.91 -1.95
N ILE A 17 0.40 12.56 -1.63
CA ILE A 17 -0.30 12.39 -0.36
C ILE A 17 -1.40 11.33 -0.56
N PRO A 18 -1.40 10.22 0.19
CA PRO A 18 -2.45 9.21 0.12
C PRO A 18 -3.85 9.79 0.35
N TYR A 19 -4.84 9.26 -0.38
CA TYR A 19 -6.25 9.44 -0.07
C TYR A 19 -6.55 8.99 1.37
N HIS A 20 -7.62 9.52 1.97
CA HIS A 20 -8.02 9.16 3.32
C HIS A 20 -8.58 7.71 3.39
N GLY A 21 -7.68 6.73 3.53
CA GLY A 21 -7.99 5.32 3.73
C GLY A 21 -7.00 4.38 3.03
N THR A 22 -7.07 3.10 3.36
CA THR A 22 -6.36 2.02 2.67
C THR A 22 -7.34 1.17 1.87
N LEU A 23 -6.87 0.62 0.75
CA LEU A 23 -7.51 -0.51 0.10
C LEU A 23 -6.91 -1.79 0.69
N ASN A 24 -7.73 -2.55 1.41
CA ASN A 24 -7.31 -3.84 1.95
C ASN A 24 -7.43 -4.92 0.87
N ILE A 25 -6.35 -5.67 0.65
CA ILE A 25 -6.26 -6.68 -0.41
C ILE A 25 -5.85 -7.99 0.24
N LYS A 26 -6.74 -8.98 0.18
CA LYS A 26 -6.44 -10.33 0.64
C LYS A 26 -5.61 -11.05 -0.42
N LEU A 27 -4.46 -11.56 -0.01
CA LEU A 27 -3.61 -12.42 -0.82
C LEU A 27 -4.31 -13.77 -1.05
N SER A 28 -4.16 -14.30 -2.25
CA SER A 28 -4.57 -15.67 -2.55
C SER A 28 -3.77 -16.64 -1.66
N ASN A 29 -4.39 -17.75 -1.23
CA ASN A 29 -3.83 -18.72 -0.27
C ASN A 29 -2.44 -19.29 -0.64
N ASN A 30 -1.99 -19.11 -1.88
CA ASN A 30 -0.71 -19.58 -2.41
C ASN A 30 0.35 -18.47 -2.54
N ILE A 31 0.06 -17.24 -2.10
CA ILE A 31 0.97 -16.10 -2.19
C ILE A 31 1.40 -15.69 -0.79
N THR A 32 2.69 -15.80 -0.52
CA THR A 32 3.32 -15.22 0.67
C THR A 32 4.26 -14.11 0.23
N LEU A 33 4.12 -12.92 0.81
CA LEU A 33 5.05 -11.83 0.59
C LEU A 33 6.25 -12.00 1.54
N ASN A 34 7.42 -12.32 0.99
CA ASN A 34 8.67 -12.32 1.75
C ASN A 34 9.32 -10.93 1.65
N LEU A 35 9.25 -10.17 2.74
CA LEU A 35 9.81 -8.82 2.82
C LEU A 35 11.34 -8.80 2.80
N ASP A 36 12.02 -9.86 3.25
CA ASP A 36 13.49 -9.94 3.25
C ASP A 36 14.03 -9.92 1.82
N ASN A 37 13.33 -10.57 0.90
CA ASN A 37 13.65 -10.55 -0.54
C ASN A 37 13.41 -9.18 -1.19
N LEU A 38 12.74 -8.25 -0.49
CA LEU A 38 12.37 -6.92 -0.96
C LEU A 38 13.07 -5.82 -0.16
N HIS A 39 14.06 -6.17 0.67
CA HIS A 39 14.71 -5.25 1.60
C HIS A 39 15.31 -4.02 0.89
N ASP A 40 15.90 -4.21 -0.29
CA ASP A 40 16.50 -3.10 -1.07
C ASP A 40 15.48 -2.10 -1.62
N LYS A 41 14.19 -2.50 -1.67
CA LYS A 41 13.08 -1.67 -2.16
C LYS A 41 12.23 -1.09 -1.05
N LEU A 42 12.32 -1.66 0.16
CA LEU A 42 11.57 -1.22 1.32
C LEU A 42 12.04 0.16 1.75
N LYS A 43 11.14 1.13 1.64
CA LYS A 43 11.35 2.47 2.16
C LYS A 43 10.61 2.61 3.48
N ARG A 44 11.02 3.59 4.29
CA ARG A 44 10.46 3.80 5.63
C ARG A 44 9.87 5.19 5.75
N ILE A 45 8.71 5.27 6.41
CA ILE A 45 8.12 6.49 6.96
C ILE A 45 8.28 6.43 8.47
N HIS A 46 8.88 7.46 9.04
CA HIS A 46 9.13 7.53 10.47
C HIS A 46 7.89 8.02 11.20
N GLY A 47 7.49 7.29 12.22
CA GLY A 47 6.49 7.74 13.17
C GLY A 47 7.04 8.75 14.17
N ASN A 48 6.31 8.90 15.27
CA ASN A 48 6.74 9.71 16.42
C ASN A 48 6.38 8.96 17.71
N GLY A 49 6.55 9.57 18.89
CA GLY A 49 6.29 8.89 20.17
C GLY A 49 4.98 8.07 20.21
N SER A 50 3.89 8.59 19.63
CA SER A 50 2.58 7.92 19.60
C SER A 50 2.32 7.06 18.35
N PHE A 51 3.11 7.19 17.29
CA PHE A 51 2.90 6.54 16.00
C PHE A 51 4.10 5.67 15.60
N GLY A 52 3.88 4.41 15.23
CA GLY A 52 4.97 3.52 14.80
C GLY A 52 5.52 3.86 13.42
N ASP A 53 6.72 3.40 13.11
CA ASP A 53 7.22 3.47 11.74
C ASP A 53 6.33 2.63 10.80
N VAL A 54 6.32 3.03 9.53
CA VAL A 54 5.63 2.32 8.46
C VAL A 54 6.66 2.02 7.37
N LEU A 55 6.87 0.75 7.07
CA LEU A 55 7.61 0.38 5.86
C LEU A 55 6.65 0.42 4.67
N PHE A 56 7.17 0.68 3.49
CA PHE A 56 6.35 0.66 2.28
C PHE A 56 7.13 0.19 1.06
N LEU A 57 6.37 -0.33 0.09
CA LEU A 57 6.83 -0.72 -1.24
C LEU A 57 6.01 0.01 -2.30
N GLU A 58 6.69 0.72 -3.21
CA GLU A 58 6.03 1.29 -4.38
C GLU A 58 5.53 0.19 -5.31
N ALA A 59 4.29 0.33 -5.76
CA ALA A 59 3.63 -0.67 -6.57
C ALA A 59 2.53 -0.05 -7.44
N TYR A 60 2.17 -0.77 -8.50
CA TYR A 60 1.04 -0.47 -9.36
C TYR A 60 -0.08 -1.46 -9.08
N LEU A 61 -1.30 -0.96 -9.00
CA LEU A 61 -2.51 -1.75 -8.85
C LEU A 61 -3.38 -1.60 -10.08
N SER A 62 -3.79 -2.74 -10.65
CA SER A 62 -4.57 -2.79 -11.89
C SER A 62 -5.84 -3.62 -11.71
N THR A 63 -6.86 -3.31 -12.51
CA THR A 63 -7.99 -4.24 -12.72
C THR A 63 -7.49 -5.56 -13.32
N ILE A 64 -8.26 -6.64 -13.19
CA ILE A 64 -7.87 -7.96 -13.71
C ILE A 64 -7.70 -7.98 -15.24
N ASP A 65 -8.41 -7.12 -15.94
CA ASP A 65 -8.30 -6.92 -17.40
C ASP A 65 -7.22 -5.90 -17.79
N GLU A 66 -6.46 -5.39 -16.80
CA GLU A 66 -5.39 -4.41 -16.92
C GLU A 66 -5.76 -3.09 -17.63
N LYS A 67 -7.05 -2.80 -17.83
CA LYS A 67 -7.51 -1.58 -18.51
C LYS A 67 -7.23 -0.31 -17.73
N ILE A 68 -7.28 -0.38 -16.40
CA ILE A 68 -7.00 0.76 -15.53
C ILE A 68 -5.90 0.35 -14.55
N THR A 69 -4.87 1.17 -14.46
CA THR A 69 -3.72 0.98 -13.56
C THR A 69 -3.49 2.26 -12.76
N LYS A 70 -3.25 2.11 -11.46
CA LYS A 70 -2.98 3.22 -10.53
C LYS A 70 -1.64 3.00 -9.84
N LYS A 71 -0.83 4.06 -9.75
CA LYS A 71 0.40 4.06 -8.94
C LYS A 71 0.02 4.24 -7.47
N GLY A 72 0.82 3.64 -6.61
CA GLY A 72 0.61 3.68 -5.17
C GLY A 72 1.70 2.97 -4.40
N ALA A 73 1.39 2.57 -3.17
CA ALA A 73 2.30 1.80 -2.34
C ALA A 73 1.55 0.82 -1.45
N ILE A 74 2.21 -0.30 -1.14
CA ILE A 74 1.81 -1.23 -0.11
C ILE A 74 2.45 -0.76 1.20
N LEU A 75 1.67 -0.70 2.28
CA LEU A 75 2.12 -0.29 3.60
C LEU A 75 2.26 -1.50 4.54
N PHE A 76 3.31 -1.47 5.36
CA PHE A 76 3.60 -2.46 6.39
C PHE A 76 3.85 -1.73 7.72
N PRO A 77 2.81 -1.54 8.54
CA PRO A 77 2.97 -0.93 9.86
C PRO A 77 3.85 -1.78 10.77
N VAL A 78 4.93 -1.21 11.32
CA VAL A 78 5.94 -1.97 12.10
C VAL A 78 5.43 -2.39 13.48
N LYS A 79 4.47 -1.64 14.05
CA LYS A 79 3.92 -1.92 15.40
C LYS A 79 2.70 -2.86 15.40
N THR A 80 2.15 -3.21 14.24
CA THR A 80 0.86 -3.91 14.17
C THR A 80 1.07 -5.36 13.74
N VAL A 81 0.58 -6.30 14.55
CA VAL A 81 0.49 -7.73 14.19
C VAL A 81 -0.74 -7.89 13.32
N TYR A 82 -0.57 -7.89 12.00
CA TYR A 82 -1.64 -8.27 11.08
C TYR A 82 -1.59 -9.78 10.82
N ASP A 83 -2.76 -10.36 10.59
CA ASP A 83 -2.89 -11.62 9.85
C ASP A 83 -2.09 -11.49 8.55
N THR A 84 -1.20 -12.44 8.27
CA THR A 84 -0.17 -12.34 7.23
C THR A 84 -0.71 -12.33 5.79
N ASP A 85 -2.03 -12.36 5.61
CA ASP A 85 -2.70 -12.54 4.32
C ASP A 85 -3.32 -11.26 3.75
N THR A 86 -3.30 -10.14 4.48
CA THR A 86 -3.93 -8.89 4.03
C THR A 86 -2.91 -7.77 3.86
N LEU A 87 -2.91 -7.16 2.68
CA LEU A 87 -2.09 -6.00 2.34
C LEU A 87 -2.90 -4.71 2.46
N GLU A 88 -2.28 -3.66 2.96
CA GLU A 88 -2.81 -2.30 2.92
C GLU A 88 -2.21 -1.54 1.74
N TYR A 89 -3.01 -1.16 0.76
CA TYR A 89 -2.57 -0.40 -0.41
C TYR A 89 -3.08 1.03 -0.38
N VAL A 90 -2.24 1.99 -0.74
CA VAL A 90 -2.57 3.42 -0.81
C VAL A 90 -2.28 4.03 -2.17
N SER A 91 -3.08 5.02 -2.55
CA SER A 91 -2.88 5.85 -3.74
C SER A 91 -3.32 7.29 -3.43
N SER A 92 -3.01 8.24 -4.31
CA SER A 92 -3.52 9.62 -4.22
C SER A 92 -5.02 9.72 -4.44
N GLU A 93 -5.64 8.69 -5.02
CA GLU A 93 -7.06 8.64 -5.35
C GLU A 93 -7.82 7.57 -4.55
N LYS A 94 -9.14 7.70 -4.48
CA LYS A 94 -10.02 6.68 -3.91
C LYS A 94 -10.17 5.50 -4.87
N LEU A 95 -9.34 4.48 -4.66
CA LEU A 95 -9.19 3.35 -5.59
C LEU A 95 -10.50 2.64 -5.94
N ARG A 96 -11.39 2.42 -4.96
CA ARG A 96 -12.71 1.81 -5.21
C ARG A 96 -13.51 2.55 -6.27
N ASP A 97 -13.48 3.88 -6.25
CA ASP A 97 -14.24 4.70 -7.19
C ASP A 97 -13.52 4.70 -8.55
N THR A 98 -12.20 4.88 -8.56
CA THR A 98 -11.44 4.97 -9.82
C THR A 98 -11.31 3.67 -10.59
N LEU A 99 -11.37 2.53 -9.90
CA LEU A 99 -11.26 1.19 -10.47
C LEU A 99 -12.61 0.45 -10.46
N ASN A 100 -13.66 1.09 -9.95
CA ASN A 100 -15.01 0.53 -9.79
C ASN A 100 -15.03 -0.82 -9.04
N LEU A 101 -14.28 -0.89 -7.93
CA LEU A 101 -14.10 -2.12 -7.14
C LEU A 101 -15.17 -2.29 -6.07
N LYS A 102 -15.61 -3.53 -5.90
CA LYS A 102 -16.46 -4.04 -4.83
C LYS A 102 -15.71 -5.11 -4.02
N ASP A 103 -16.27 -5.46 -2.86
CA ASP A 103 -15.70 -6.53 -2.04
C ASP A 103 -15.75 -7.86 -2.82
N GLY A 104 -14.63 -8.57 -2.84
CA GLY A 104 -14.45 -9.81 -3.60
C GLY A 104 -13.90 -9.63 -5.01
N ASP A 105 -13.81 -8.39 -5.52
CA ASP A 105 -13.17 -8.15 -6.81
C ASP A 105 -11.68 -8.44 -6.76
N LYS A 106 -11.17 -9.01 -7.87
CA LYS A 106 -9.75 -9.35 -8.02
C LYS A 106 -9.00 -8.22 -8.68
N VAL A 107 -7.81 -7.96 -8.16
CA VAL A 107 -6.86 -6.95 -8.67
C VAL A 107 -5.49 -7.58 -8.88
N ILE A 108 -4.68 -6.93 -9.71
CA ILE A 108 -3.28 -7.31 -9.93
C ILE A 108 -2.40 -6.26 -9.28
N ILE A 109 -1.43 -6.69 -8.47
CA ILE A 109 -0.39 -5.83 -7.91
C ILE A 109 0.94 -6.15 -8.60
N LYS A 110 1.61 -5.12 -9.12
CA LYS A 110 2.96 -5.22 -9.68
C LYS A 110 3.90 -4.33 -8.86
N ILE A 111 4.92 -4.92 -8.26
CA ILE A 111 5.95 -4.18 -7.52
C ILE A 111 6.93 -3.58 -8.54
N GLU A 112 7.27 -2.31 -8.37
CA GLU A 112 8.21 -1.63 -9.28
C GLU A 112 9.60 -2.30 -9.22
N LYS A 113 10.25 -2.44 -10.38
CA LYS A 113 11.52 -3.16 -10.52
C LYS A 113 12.68 -2.39 -9.91
#